data_AF-C7NHN9-F1
#
_entry.id   AF-C7NHN9-F1
#
_cell.length_a   1.000
_cell.length_b   1.000
_cell.length_c   1.000
_cell.angle_alpha   90.00
_cell.angle_beta   90.00
_cell.angle_gamma   90.00
#
_symmetry.space_group_name_H-M   'P 1'
#
loop_
_entity.id
_entity.type
_entity.pdbx_description
1 polymer ?
#
loop_
_entity_poly.entity_id
_entity_poly.type
_entity_poly.pdbx_seq_one_letter_code
_entity_poly.pdbx_strand_id
1 'polypeptide(L)'
;MFNKMSIRDGAMGLAREDGLVTYHYEVMRPRPAVEARYVVYLMKSSWFGGELIKRERGIGAGGAKGVRTTEVPFRVLRTIDCYIPTVEGQRAIADFLDRETAQIDSMIEAQNVLMQELRERQRAAISNTIDSDASLQRVPLRRLITGISQGWSPQCEDTPVDDPSTQWSVLKVGCVNGGVFRPEQNKMLPGDLEPRPELGLRAGDLLMSRGNTREWVGSAAVVDRDYPTLMLSDLLYRVAVDRSLVSSEYVALALSTRKARDEIEIAAKGASHSMQKVSQGDIRSTTIPLRSLQAQADVVNEASAITVRADAMISAAQEVIDLLRERREALITAAVTGRIDPETGTECIEEGAA
;
A
#
# COMPACT_ATOMS: atom_id res chain seq x y z
N MET A 1 -17.88 9.38 21.23
CA MET A 1 -16.48 9.47 21.71
C MET A 1 -15.61 9.93 20.55
N PHE A 2 -14.60 10.75 20.79
CA PHE A 2 -13.67 11.17 19.74
C PHE A 2 -12.23 11.22 20.25
N ASN A 3 -11.27 10.95 19.37
CA ASN A 3 -9.85 11.07 19.67
C ASN A 3 -9.37 12.50 19.41
N LYS A 4 -8.83 13.18 20.45
CA LYS A 4 -8.34 14.56 20.37
C LYS A 4 -7.18 14.74 19.39
N MET A 5 -6.38 13.69 19.16
CA MET A 5 -5.19 13.73 18.32
C MET A 5 -5.49 13.49 16.83
N SER A 6 -6.63 12.89 16.50
CA SER A 6 -6.99 12.47 15.14
C SER A 6 -8.42 12.88 14.75
N ILE A 7 -8.94 13.93 15.37
CA ILE A 7 -10.30 14.42 15.10
C ILE A 7 -10.45 14.88 13.63
N ARG A 8 -9.36 15.39 13.02
CA ARG A 8 -9.31 15.76 11.60
C ARG A 8 -9.51 14.57 10.66
N ASP A 9 -9.12 13.37 11.09
CA ASP A 9 -9.26 12.13 10.32
C ASP A 9 -10.61 11.43 10.60
N GLY A 10 -11.54 12.12 11.26
CA GLY A 10 -12.87 11.57 11.56
C GLY A 10 -12.87 10.46 12.62
N ALA A 11 -11.84 10.41 13.49
CA ALA A 11 -11.66 9.39 14.54
C ALA A 11 -12.72 9.49 15.66
N MET A 12 -13.95 9.14 15.31
CA MET A 12 -15.17 9.34 16.09
C MET A 12 -16.10 8.14 15.98
N GLY A 13 -16.69 7.77 17.11
CA GLY A 13 -17.57 6.62 17.19
C GLY A 13 -18.56 6.70 18.34
N LEU A 14 -19.66 5.97 18.20
CA LEU A 14 -20.62 5.74 19.26
C LEU A 14 -20.08 4.61 20.16
N ALA A 15 -20.05 4.85 21.47
CA ALA A 15 -19.82 3.78 22.42
C ALA A 15 -21.09 2.92 22.50
N ARG A 16 -20.98 1.63 22.16
CA ARG A 16 -22.10 0.68 22.26
C ARG A 16 -22.19 0.03 23.63
N GLU A 17 -21.12 0.09 24.40
CA GLU A 17 -20.97 -0.54 25.71
C GLU A 17 -20.33 0.45 26.69
N ASP A 18 -20.59 0.24 27.98
CA ASP A 18 -19.94 1.00 29.05
C ASP A 18 -18.48 0.54 29.21
N GLY A 19 -17.56 1.50 29.30
CA GLY A 19 -16.14 1.20 29.41
C GLY A 19 -15.30 2.42 29.77
N LEU A 20 -14.00 2.17 30.00
CA LEU A 20 -12.99 3.19 30.25
C LEU A 20 -12.23 3.49 28.96
N VAL A 21 -12.00 4.77 28.69
CA VAL A 21 -11.18 5.23 27.55
C VAL A 21 -9.91 5.91 28.05
N THR A 22 -8.86 5.89 27.23
CA THR A 22 -7.62 6.60 27.55
C THR A 22 -7.85 8.11 27.49
N TYR A 23 -6.99 8.89 28.18
CA TYR A 23 -7.13 10.35 28.31
C TYR A 23 -7.14 11.15 26.98
N HIS A 24 -6.69 10.52 25.89
CA HIS A 24 -6.73 11.09 24.55
C HIS A 24 -8.15 11.10 23.94
N TYR A 25 -9.09 10.35 24.51
CA TYR A 25 -10.49 10.35 24.08
C TYR A 25 -11.32 11.30 24.93
N GLU A 26 -12.21 12.03 24.27
CA GLU A 26 -13.26 12.79 24.94
C GLU A 26 -14.61 12.08 24.74
N VAL A 27 -15.39 12.01 25.83
CA VAL A 27 -16.71 11.39 25.84
C VAL A 27 -17.77 12.50 25.86
N MET A 28 -18.58 12.54 24.82
CA MET A 28 -19.73 13.44 24.71
C MET A 28 -21.01 12.65 24.94
N ARG A 29 -21.91 13.20 25.75
CA ARG A 29 -23.27 12.67 25.93
C ARG A 29 -24.26 13.59 25.22
N PRO A 30 -24.98 13.10 24.20
CA PRO A 30 -26.01 13.90 23.55
C PRO A 30 -27.13 14.25 24.53
N ARG A 31 -27.74 15.42 24.35
CA ARG A 31 -28.96 15.80 25.09
C ARG A 31 -30.16 14.98 24.56
N PRO A 32 -31.26 14.86 25.31
CA PRO A 32 -32.44 14.09 24.89
C PRO A 32 -33.03 14.48 23.52
N ALA A 33 -32.82 15.73 23.09
CA ALA A 33 -33.27 16.25 21.80
C ALA A 33 -32.25 16.07 20.65
N VAL A 34 -31.24 15.22 20.83
CA VAL A 34 -30.18 15.00 19.83
C VAL A 34 -29.91 13.50 19.67
N GLU A 35 -29.98 13.03 18.43
CA GLU A 35 -29.69 11.64 18.07
C GLU A 35 -28.17 11.45 17.95
N ALA A 36 -27.63 10.46 18.65
CA ALA A 36 -26.19 10.27 18.76
C ALA A 36 -25.52 9.94 17.41
N ARG A 37 -26.19 9.11 16.58
CA ARG A 37 -25.70 8.71 15.26
C ARG A 37 -25.59 9.90 14.31
N TYR A 38 -26.58 10.80 14.33
CA TYR A 38 -26.55 12.03 13.55
C TYR A 38 -25.33 12.89 13.90
N VAL A 39 -25.03 13.06 15.20
CA VAL A 39 -23.84 13.82 15.63
C VAL A 39 -22.55 13.20 15.11
N VAL A 40 -22.45 11.86 15.09
CA VAL A 40 -21.28 11.17 14.52
C VAL A 40 -21.13 11.48 13.03
N TYR A 41 -22.22 11.42 12.25
CA TYR A 41 -22.19 11.78 10.83
C TYR A 41 -21.88 13.26 10.59
N LEU A 42 -22.49 14.16 11.36
CA LEU A 42 -22.24 15.59 11.31
C LEU A 42 -20.76 15.88 11.53
N MET A 43 -20.17 15.31 12.59
CA MET A 43 -18.76 15.55 12.90
C MET A 43 -17.81 14.91 11.88
N LYS A 44 -18.22 13.81 11.22
CA LYS A 44 -17.44 13.17 10.14
C LYS A 44 -17.57 13.87 8.78
N SER A 45 -18.49 14.81 8.63
CA SER A 45 -18.66 15.55 7.37
C SER A 45 -17.47 16.44 7.07
N SER A 46 -17.19 16.62 5.78
CA SER A 46 -16.12 17.51 5.31
C SER A 46 -16.39 18.97 5.72
N TRP A 47 -17.67 19.36 5.78
CA TRP A 47 -18.10 20.65 6.30
C TRP A 47 -17.64 20.87 7.75
N PHE A 48 -17.90 19.91 8.65
CA PHE A 48 -17.51 20.04 10.05
C PHE A 48 -15.98 20.05 10.21
N GLY A 49 -15.27 19.21 9.47
CA GLY A 49 -13.80 19.22 9.42
C GLY A 49 -13.25 20.58 8.96
N GLY A 50 -13.85 21.18 7.93
CA GLY A 50 -13.50 22.52 7.44
C GLY A 50 -13.74 23.62 8.48
N GLU A 51 -14.89 23.60 9.17
CA GLU A 51 -15.21 24.56 10.23
C GLU A 51 -14.29 24.42 11.45
N LEU A 52 -13.84 23.19 11.74
CA LEU A 52 -12.87 22.90 12.78
C LEU A 52 -11.51 23.52 12.46
N ILE A 53 -10.99 23.28 11.25
CA ILE A 53 -9.71 23.82 10.77
C ILE A 53 -9.70 25.35 10.80
N LYS A 54 -10.80 26.02 10.43
CA LYS A 54 -10.93 27.49 10.47
C LYS A 54 -10.81 28.08 11.88
N ARG A 55 -11.18 27.33 12.92
CA ARG A 55 -11.26 27.82 14.31
C ARG A 55 -10.09 27.37 15.17
N GLU A 56 -9.23 26.49 14.67
CA GLU A 56 -7.99 26.11 15.33
C GLU A 56 -7.02 27.30 15.39
N ARG A 57 -6.39 27.48 16.55
CA ARG A 57 -5.33 28.47 16.77
C ARG A 57 -4.10 27.74 17.31
N GLY A 58 -2.96 27.82 16.61
CA GLY A 58 -1.71 27.17 17.01
C GLY A 58 -0.66 27.08 15.88
N ILE A 59 0.56 26.64 16.22
CA ILE A 59 1.62 26.34 15.22
C ILE A 59 1.15 25.13 14.41
N GLY A 60 0.91 25.31 13.11
CA GLY A 60 0.25 24.33 12.25
C GLY A 60 -1.23 24.61 11.96
N ALA A 61 -1.70 25.83 12.24
CA ALA A 61 -2.94 26.35 11.68
C ALA A 61 -2.82 26.46 10.15
N GLY A 62 -3.65 25.72 9.42
CA GLY A 62 -3.65 25.63 7.95
C GLY A 62 -3.64 24.19 7.44
N GLY A 63 -4.11 23.98 6.21
CA GLY A 63 -4.30 22.67 5.56
C GLY A 63 -3.02 21.90 5.20
N ALA A 64 -1.91 22.11 5.92
CA ALA A 64 -0.66 21.40 5.68
C ALA A 64 -0.77 19.94 6.14
N LYS A 65 -0.63 19.00 5.21
CA LYS A 65 -0.41 17.57 5.51
C LYS A 65 0.91 17.44 6.28
N GLY A 66 0.87 16.87 7.49
CA GLY A 66 2.09 16.56 8.28
C GLY A 66 2.24 17.31 9.62
N VAL A 67 1.28 18.15 10.04
CA VAL A 67 1.32 18.77 11.37
C VAL A 67 1.04 17.72 12.45
N ARG A 68 2.04 17.42 13.27
CA ARG A 68 1.87 16.63 14.50
C ARG A 68 0.93 17.36 15.46
N THR A 69 -0.25 16.78 15.67
CA THR A 69 -1.14 16.99 16.82
C THR A 69 -1.46 18.45 17.16
N THR A 70 -2.48 18.99 16.50
CA THR A 70 -3.29 20.04 17.13
C THR A 70 -4.37 19.34 17.94
N GLU A 71 -4.15 19.15 19.24
CA GLU A 71 -5.25 18.76 20.12
C GLU A 71 -6.33 19.82 19.98
N VAL A 72 -7.50 19.46 19.47
CA VAL A 72 -8.63 20.40 19.40
C VAL A 72 -9.24 20.46 20.80
N PRO A 73 -9.13 21.60 21.51
CA PRO A 73 -9.74 21.71 22.81
C PRO A 73 -11.26 21.76 22.65
N PHE A 74 -11.98 21.03 23.50
CA PHE A 74 -13.45 20.90 23.49
C PHE A 74 -14.20 22.24 23.39
N ARG A 75 -13.61 23.33 23.89
CA ARG A 75 -14.13 24.70 23.76
C ARG A 75 -14.37 25.13 22.30
N VAL A 76 -13.55 24.66 21.36
CA VAL A 76 -13.69 24.99 19.93
C VAL A 76 -14.93 24.34 19.35
N LEU A 77 -15.24 23.10 19.73
CA LEU A 77 -16.46 22.41 19.30
C LEU A 77 -17.73 23.17 19.71
N ARG A 78 -17.70 23.88 20.84
CA ARG A 78 -18.82 24.73 21.32
C ARG A 78 -19.03 26.00 20.49
N THR A 79 -18.10 26.34 19.60
CA THR A 79 -18.15 27.55 18.76
C THR A 79 -18.53 27.27 17.30
N ILE A 80 -18.85 26.01 16.99
CA ILE A 80 -19.30 25.60 15.65
C ILE A 80 -20.83 25.61 15.66
N ASP A 81 -21.40 26.55 14.91
CA ASP A 81 -22.84 26.59 14.67
C ASP A 81 -23.18 25.57 13.59
N CYS A 82 -24.06 24.62 13.92
CA CYS A 82 -24.47 23.55 13.02
C CYS A 82 -25.97 23.53 12.85
N TYR A 83 -26.41 23.08 11.68
CA TYR A 83 -27.82 22.79 11.43
C TYR A 83 -28.22 21.55 12.23
N ILE A 84 -29.23 21.71 13.09
CA ILE A 84 -29.78 20.63 13.91
C ILE A 84 -31.27 20.50 13.54
N PRO A 85 -31.66 19.49 12.73
CA PRO A 85 -33.05 19.22 12.43
C PRO A 85 -33.78 18.67 13.66
N THR A 86 -35.10 18.46 13.55
CA THR A 86 -35.90 17.80 14.60
C THR A 86 -35.33 16.41 14.94
N VAL A 87 -35.62 15.89 16.13
CA VAL A 87 -35.13 14.54 16.55
C VAL A 87 -35.55 13.47 15.54
N GLU A 88 -36.77 13.56 15.01
CA GLU A 88 -37.27 12.66 13.97
C GLU A 88 -36.47 12.81 12.67
N GLY A 89 -36.20 14.04 12.22
CA GLY A 89 -35.35 14.29 11.05
C GLY A 89 -33.90 13.81 11.23
N GLN A 90 -33.33 13.97 12.43
CA GLN A 90 -32.00 13.46 12.75
C GLN A 90 -31.95 11.92 12.66
N ARG A 91 -32.99 11.24 13.14
CA ARG A 91 -33.11 9.78 13.03
C ARG A 91 -33.26 9.33 11.59
N ALA A 92 -34.12 9.99 10.82
CA ALA A 92 -34.30 9.69 9.40
C ALA A 92 -32.98 9.84 8.61
N ILE A 93 -32.24 10.95 8.83
CA ILE A 93 -30.92 11.16 8.22
C ILE A 93 -29.93 10.07 8.67
N ALA A 94 -29.89 9.74 9.95
CA ALA A 94 -28.98 8.72 10.46
C ALA A 94 -29.29 7.32 9.89
N ASP A 95 -30.57 6.93 9.80
CA ASP A 95 -30.99 5.66 9.24
C ASP A 95 -30.71 5.57 7.73
N PHE A 96 -30.93 6.67 7.00
CA PHE A 96 -30.55 6.80 5.60
C PHE A 96 -29.04 6.62 5.42
N LEU A 97 -28.23 7.38 6.16
CA LEU A 97 -26.78 7.32 6.08
C LEU A 97 -26.22 5.96 6.51
N ASP A 98 -26.79 5.33 7.53
CA ASP A 98 -26.39 3.97 7.94
C ASP A 98 -26.58 2.97 6.79
N ARG A 99 -27.71 3.03 6.07
CA ARG A 99 -28.00 2.14 4.94
C ARG A 99 -27.06 2.39 3.76
N GLU A 100 -26.96 3.65 3.33
CA GLU A 100 -26.17 4.01 2.15
C GLU A 100 -24.67 3.83 2.37
N THR A 101 -24.16 4.19 3.55
CA THR A 101 -22.73 3.98 3.86
C THR A 101 -22.39 2.51 4.02
N ALA A 102 -23.28 1.69 4.60
CA ALA A 102 -23.08 0.24 4.65
C ALA A 102 -23.04 -0.39 3.24
N GLN A 103 -23.90 0.09 2.32
CA GLN A 103 -23.87 -0.38 0.93
C GLN A 103 -22.56 -0.01 0.23
N ILE A 104 -22.08 1.23 0.43
CA ILE A 104 -20.78 1.66 -0.11
C ILE A 104 -19.64 0.85 0.46
N ASP A 105 -19.61 0.65 1.78
CA ASP A 105 -18.57 -0.13 2.46
C ASP A 105 -18.54 -1.58 1.95
N SER A 106 -19.71 -2.18 1.70
CA SER A 106 -19.83 -3.51 1.06
C SER A 106 -19.25 -3.54 -0.37
N MET A 107 -19.48 -2.48 -1.17
CA MET A 107 -18.92 -2.40 -2.52
C MET A 107 -17.39 -2.23 -2.49
N ILE A 108 -16.87 -1.42 -1.56
CA ILE A 108 -15.43 -1.25 -1.36
C ILE A 108 -14.79 -2.59 -0.98
N GLU A 109 -15.41 -3.34 -0.07
CA GLU A 109 -14.90 -4.65 0.34
C GLU A 109 -14.88 -5.63 -0.83
N ALA A 110 -15.95 -5.67 -1.63
CA ALA A 110 -16.00 -6.50 -2.84
C ALA A 110 -14.89 -6.15 -3.85
N GLN A 111 -14.57 -4.86 -4.02
CA GLN A 111 -13.46 -4.42 -4.87
C GLN A 111 -12.09 -4.82 -4.30
N ASN A 112 -11.90 -4.72 -2.98
CA ASN A 112 -10.66 -5.18 -2.33
C ASN A 112 -10.44 -6.68 -2.53
N VAL A 113 -11.49 -7.50 -2.37
CA VAL A 113 -11.46 -8.94 -2.63
C VAL A 113 -11.11 -9.21 -4.10
N LEU A 114 -11.76 -8.53 -5.05
CA LEU A 114 -11.46 -8.65 -6.48
C LEU A 114 -9.97 -8.36 -6.78
N MET A 115 -9.41 -7.28 -6.22
CA MET A 115 -7.99 -6.95 -6.41
C MET A 115 -7.06 -8.04 -5.85
N GLN A 116 -7.42 -8.69 -4.75
CA GLN A 116 -6.66 -9.82 -4.20
C GLN A 116 -6.72 -11.03 -5.14
N GLU A 117 -7.90 -11.42 -5.59
CA GLU A 117 -8.10 -12.55 -6.51
C GLU A 117 -7.37 -12.32 -7.84
N LEU A 118 -7.39 -11.10 -8.38
CA LEU A 118 -6.66 -10.74 -9.59
C LEU A 118 -5.14 -10.95 -9.43
N ARG A 119 -4.56 -10.54 -8.30
CA ARG A 119 -3.13 -10.75 -7.99
C ARG A 119 -2.79 -12.23 -7.82
N GLU A 120 -3.68 -13.02 -7.23
CA GLU A 120 -3.49 -14.46 -7.13
C GLU A 120 -3.55 -15.15 -8.49
N ARG A 121 -4.55 -14.79 -9.31
CA ARG A 121 -4.72 -15.32 -10.66
C ARG A 121 -3.54 -14.96 -11.56
N GLN A 122 -3.01 -13.73 -11.47
CA GLN A 122 -1.81 -13.29 -12.18
C GLN A 122 -0.62 -14.17 -11.83
N ARG A 123 -0.34 -14.35 -10.52
CA ARG A 123 0.76 -15.22 -10.04
C ARG A 123 0.62 -16.65 -10.55
N ALA A 124 -0.58 -17.21 -10.48
CA ALA A 124 -0.87 -18.56 -10.97
C ALA A 124 -0.66 -18.68 -12.49
N ALA A 125 -1.13 -17.70 -13.27
CA ALA A 125 -0.98 -17.69 -14.72
C ALA A 125 0.50 -17.64 -15.14
N ILE A 126 1.30 -16.74 -14.53
CA ILE A 126 2.74 -16.66 -14.79
C ILE A 126 3.44 -17.97 -14.41
N SER A 127 3.12 -18.54 -13.24
CA SER A 127 3.70 -19.81 -12.82
C SER A 127 3.38 -20.93 -13.81
N ASN A 128 2.15 -20.97 -14.33
CA ASN A 128 1.73 -21.96 -15.32
C ASN A 128 2.44 -21.77 -16.66
N THR A 129 2.66 -20.55 -17.15
CA THR A 129 3.41 -20.31 -18.39
C THR A 129 4.82 -20.91 -18.30
N ILE A 130 5.47 -20.78 -17.14
CA ILE A 130 6.85 -21.25 -16.92
C ILE A 130 6.92 -22.77 -16.68
N ASP A 131 6.03 -23.32 -15.85
CA ASP A 131 6.02 -24.74 -15.46
C ASP A 131 5.12 -25.61 -16.35
N SER A 132 4.52 -25.05 -17.42
CA SER A 132 3.59 -25.73 -18.35
C SER A 132 4.13 -27.02 -18.95
N ASP A 133 5.43 -27.07 -19.21
CA ASP A 133 6.09 -28.21 -19.82
C ASP A 133 6.82 -29.05 -18.77
N ALA A 134 6.18 -30.16 -18.38
CA ALA A 134 6.70 -31.11 -17.41
C ALA A 134 7.97 -31.85 -17.91
N SER A 135 8.28 -31.79 -19.21
CA SER A 135 9.48 -32.41 -19.78
C SER A 135 10.74 -31.57 -19.59
N LEU A 136 10.60 -30.29 -19.19
CA LEU A 136 11.74 -29.39 -19.00
C LEU A 136 12.64 -29.85 -17.87
N GLN A 137 13.92 -29.99 -18.18
CA GLN A 137 14.93 -30.24 -17.19
C GLN A 137 15.08 -29.02 -16.28
N ARG A 138 14.95 -29.23 -14.97
CA ARG A 138 15.30 -28.22 -13.97
C ARG A 138 16.80 -28.25 -13.68
N VAL A 139 17.42 -27.09 -13.73
CA VAL A 139 18.85 -26.91 -13.56
C VAL A 139 19.09 -26.00 -12.36
N PRO A 140 20.03 -26.34 -11.45
CA PRO A 140 20.35 -25.48 -10.32
C PRO A 140 21.03 -24.19 -10.78
N LEU A 141 20.71 -23.06 -10.14
CA LEU A 141 21.23 -21.74 -10.51
C LEU A 141 22.74 -21.67 -10.57
N ARG A 142 23.48 -22.46 -9.77
CA ARG A 142 24.95 -22.51 -9.85
C ARG A 142 25.53 -22.80 -11.24
N ARG A 143 24.76 -23.39 -12.16
CA ARG A 143 25.16 -23.66 -13.54
C ARG A 143 24.79 -22.53 -14.52
N LEU A 144 23.98 -21.58 -14.07
CA LEU A 144 23.39 -20.51 -14.88
C LEU A 144 23.87 -19.12 -14.43
N ILE A 145 24.63 -19.04 -13.34
CA ILE A 145 25.12 -17.78 -12.75
C ILE A 145 26.65 -17.75 -12.79
N THR A 146 27.20 -16.56 -13.00
CA THR A 146 28.65 -16.27 -12.98
C THR A 146 29.12 -15.76 -11.62
N GLY A 147 28.22 -15.22 -10.80
CA GLY A 147 28.55 -14.72 -9.47
C GLY A 147 27.36 -14.24 -8.65
N ILE A 148 27.56 -14.07 -7.34
CA ILE A 148 26.61 -13.40 -6.45
C ILE A 148 27.40 -12.38 -5.64
N SER A 149 27.00 -11.11 -5.69
CA SER A 149 27.53 -10.05 -4.84
C SER A 149 26.46 -9.53 -3.88
N GLN A 150 26.90 -8.83 -2.84
CA GLN A 150 26.06 -8.32 -1.77
C GLN A 150 26.38 -6.85 -1.55
N GLY A 151 25.36 -6.09 -1.14
CA GLY A 151 25.49 -4.67 -0.85
C GLY A 151 26.01 -4.34 0.55
N TRP A 152 25.80 -3.08 0.93
CA TRP A 152 26.29 -2.48 2.17
C TRP A 152 25.13 -1.98 3.05
N SER A 153 25.25 -2.09 4.38
CA SER A 153 24.24 -1.60 5.35
C SER A 153 24.76 -0.44 6.18
N PRO A 154 24.79 0.79 5.65
CA PRO A 154 25.00 1.96 6.47
C PRO A 154 23.76 2.25 7.33
N GLN A 155 24.01 2.92 8.46
CA GLN A 155 22.94 3.61 9.17
C GLN A 155 22.48 4.77 8.29
N CYS A 156 21.23 4.73 7.87
CA CYS A 156 20.66 5.70 6.93
C CYS A 156 19.45 6.37 7.56
N GLU A 157 19.08 7.52 7.01
CA GLU A 157 17.83 8.17 7.33
C GLU A 157 16.68 7.43 6.62
N ASP A 158 15.58 7.16 7.32
CA ASP A 158 14.43 6.44 6.77
C ASP A 158 13.55 7.31 5.86
N THR A 159 14.18 8.31 5.23
CA THR A 159 13.58 9.21 4.25
C THR A 159 13.90 8.65 2.86
N PRO A 160 12.88 8.36 2.02
CA PRO A 160 13.12 7.97 0.64
C PRO A 160 13.60 9.19 -0.17
N VAL A 161 14.50 8.93 -1.11
CA VAL A 161 14.92 9.89 -2.13
C VAL A 161 14.11 9.60 -3.39
N ASP A 162 13.25 10.56 -3.79
CA ASP A 162 12.35 10.42 -4.95
C ASP A 162 13.11 10.40 -6.28
N ASP A 163 14.15 11.24 -6.39
CA ASP A 163 15.06 11.25 -7.53
C ASP A 163 16.45 10.74 -7.10
N PRO A 164 16.79 9.48 -7.38
CA PRO A 164 18.09 8.94 -7.04
C PRO A 164 19.24 9.76 -7.64
N SER A 165 19.05 10.50 -8.74
CA SER A 165 20.12 11.29 -9.36
C SER A 165 20.58 12.48 -8.51
N THR A 166 19.75 12.96 -7.58
CA THR A 166 20.07 14.13 -6.75
C THR A 166 20.88 13.78 -5.51
N GLN A 167 20.70 12.58 -4.97
CA GLN A 167 21.30 12.19 -3.70
C GLN A 167 21.53 10.68 -3.61
N TRP A 168 22.65 10.31 -2.98
CA TRP A 168 22.98 8.91 -2.71
C TRP A 168 21.97 8.27 -1.76
N SER A 169 21.54 7.07 -2.11
CA SER A 169 20.61 6.29 -1.30
C SER A 169 20.93 4.80 -1.37
N VAL A 170 20.39 4.05 -0.42
CA VAL A 170 20.56 2.60 -0.30
C VAL A 170 19.20 1.92 -0.41
N LEU A 171 19.11 0.84 -1.16
CA LEU A 171 17.87 0.09 -1.32
C LEU A 171 17.40 -0.56 -0.01
N LYS A 172 16.10 -0.49 0.26
CA LYS A 172 15.42 -1.31 1.25
C LYS A 172 15.13 -2.69 0.65
N VAL A 173 15.03 -3.72 1.50
CA VAL A 173 14.81 -5.10 1.02
C VAL A 173 13.49 -5.29 0.27
N GLY A 174 12.49 -4.44 0.54
CA GLY A 174 11.19 -4.47 -0.15
C GLY A 174 11.24 -4.07 -1.62
N CYS A 175 12.36 -3.55 -2.13
CA CYS A 175 12.49 -3.05 -3.50
C CYS A 175 12.32 -4.12 -4.59
N VAL A 176 12.34 -5.41 -4.23
CA VAL A 176 12.16 -6.54 -5.17
C VAL A 176 10.92 -7.38 -4.85
N ASN A 177 10.09 -6.96 -3.88
CA ASN A 177 8.93 -7.75 -3.47
C ASN A 177 7.95 -7.95 -4.62
N GLY A 178 7.46 -9.18 -4.78
CA GLY A 178 6.48 -9.52 -5.82
C GLY A 178 7.05 -9.58 -7.23
N GLY A 179 8.38 -9.64 -7.36
CA GLY A 179 9.04 -9.72 -8.66
C GLY A 179 9.10 -8.41 -9.43
N VAL A 180 8.76 -7.29 -8.79
CA VAL A 180 8.78 -5.95 -9.38
C VAL A 180 9.85 -5.13 -8.69
N PHE A 181 10.73 -4.51 -9.49
CA PHE A 181 11.75 -3.60 -8.99
C PHE A 181 11.14 -2.23 -8.70
N ARG A 182 11.36 -1.72 -7.49
CA ARG A 182 10.82 -0.45 -6.98
C ARG A 182 11.95 0.45 -6.47
N PRO A 183 12.48 1.37 -7.28
CA PRO A 183 13.59 2.24 -6.87
C PRO A 183 13.24 3.19 -5.71
N GLU A 184 11.96 3.53 -5.53
CA GLU A 184 11.45 4.37 -4.44
C GLU A 184 11.56 3.71 -3.06
N GLN A 185 11.76 2.39 -3.00
CA GLN A 185 12.04 1.66 -1.76
C GLN A 185 13.52 1.83 -1.38
N ASN A 186 13.91 3.05 -1.07
CA ASN A 186 15.27 3.41 -0.68
C ASN A 186 15.30 4.25 0.61
N LYS A 187 16.49 4.35 1.20
CA LYS A 187 16.79 5.15 2.38
C LYS A 187 17.97 6.06 2.08
N MET A 188 17.86 7.33 2.42
CA MET A 188 18.85 8.36 2.12
C MET A 188 20.18 8.09 2.84
N LEU A 189 21.30 8.19 2.10
CA LEU A 189 22.62 8.14 2.70
C LEU A 189 22.92 9.49 3.39
N PRO A 190 23.27 9.49 4.68
CA PRO A 190 23.74 10.68 5.38
C PRO A 190 24.97 11.30 4.71
N GLY A 191 25.08 12.63 4.72
CA GLY A 191 26.16 13.36 4.04
C GLY A 191 27.54 13.19 4.65
N ASP A 192 27.64 12.62 5.86
CA ASP A 192 28.89 12.28 6.55
C ASP A 192 29.46 10.92 6.14
N LEU A 193 28.71 10.10 5.40
CA LEU A 193 29.17 8.81 4.89
C LEU A 193 29.60 8.90 3.43
N GLU A 194 30.80 8.40 3.14
CA GLU A 194 31.29 8.30 1.77
C GLU A 194 30.49 7.25 0.97
N PRO A 195 29.94 7.62 -0.20
CA PRO A 195 29.22 6.69 -1.05
C PRO A 195 30.17 5.68 -1.73
N ARG A 196 29.59 4.55 -2.16
CA ARG A 196 30.30 3.45 -2.84
C ARG A 196 29.73 3.23 -4.24
N PRO A 197 30.22 3.96 -5.26
CA PRO A 197 29.70 3.89 -6.63
C PRO A 197 29.72 2.47 -7.23
N GLU A 198 30.64 1.62 -6.80
CA GLU A 198 30.74 0.22 -7.21
C GLU A 198 29.50 -0.62 -6.85
N LEU A 199 28.71 -0.18 -5.88
CA LEU A 199 27.43 -0.80 -5.49
C LEU A 199 26.22 -0.23 -6.24
N GLY A 200 26.42 0.74 -7.13
CA GLY A 200 25.39 1.30 -8.00
C GLY A 200 24.72 0.24 -8.87
N LEU A 201 23.47 0.48 -9.26
CA LEU A 201 22.67 -0.45 -10.05
C LEU A 201 22.79 -0.15 -11.55
N ARG A 202 22.76 -1.21 -12.35
CA ARG A 202 22.71 -1.12 -13.82
C ARG A 202 21.46 -1.80 -14.35
N ALA A 203 20.99 -1.33 -15.49
CA ALA A 203 19.89 -1.96 -16.22
C ALA A 203 20.20 -3.44 -16.49
N GLY A 204 19.22 -4.31 -16.20
CA GLY A 204 19.36 -5.76 -16.34
C GLY A 204 20.06 -6.46 -15.16
N ASP A 205 20.44 -5.74 -14.10
CA ASP A 205 20.89 -6.36 -12.85
C ASP A 205 19.74 -7.17 -12.23
N LEU A 206 19.96 -8.46 -11.97
CA LEU A 206 19.02 -9.30 -11.24
C LEU A 206 19.28 -9.15 -9.74
N LEU A 207 18.31 -8.59 -9.04
CA LEU A 207 18.34 -8.39 -7.59
C LEU A 207 17.48 -9.45 -6.90
N MET A 208 17.91 -9.91 -5.73
CA MET A 208 17.18 -10.87 -4.92
C MET A 208 17.21 -10.50 -3.44
N SER A 209 16.06 -10.64 -2.77
CA SER A 209 15.92 -10.49 -1.33
C SER A 209 16.68 -11.58 -0.58
N ARG A 210 17.69 -11.19 0.20
CA ARG A 210 18.42 -12.08 1.10
C ARG A 210 17.67 -12.31 2.40
N GLY A 211 16.99 -11.28 2.92
CA GLY A 211 16.44 -11.29 4.27
C GLY A 211 15.12 -10.53 4.38
N ASN A 212 14.01 -11.24 4.60
CA ASN A 212 12.66 -10.65 4.66
C ASN A 212 11.70 -11.58 5.42
N THR A 213 10.39 -11.33 5.35
CA THR A 213 9.39 -12.33 5.75
C THR A 213 9.52 -13.60 4.90
N ARG A 214 8.94 -14.71 5.37
CA ARG A 214 8.95 -15.98 4.63
C ARG A 214 8.38 -15.87 3.21
N GLU A 215 7.33 -15.06 3.04
CA GLU A 215 6.72 -14.82 1.72
C GLU A 215 7.63 -14.04 0.76
N TRP A 216 8.50 -13.17 1.27
CA TRP A 216 9.29 -12.26 0.42
C TRP A 216 10.79 -12.61 0.35
N VAL A 217 11.30 -13.47 1.22
CA VAL A 217 12.69 -13.94 1.15
C VAL A 217 12.92 -14.66 -0.18
N GLY A 218 14.02 -14.35 -0.87
CA GLY A 218 14.32 -14.87 -2.21
C GLY A 218 13.46 -14.32 -3.35
N SER A 219 12.57 -13.34 -3.09
CA SER A 219 11.90 -12.61 -4.17
C SER A 219 12.94 -11.88 -5.03
N ALA A 220 12.79 -11.93 -6.34
CA ALA A 220 13.79 -11.44 -7.29
C ALA A 220 13.16 -10.60 -8.39
N ALA A 221 13.81 -9.50 -8.75
CA ALA A 221 13.36 -8.59 -9.81
C ALA A 221 14.56 -8.03 -10.58
N VAL A 222 14.30 -7.54 -11.79
CA VAL A 222 15.33 -6.98 -12.67
C VAL A 222 15.25 -5.46 -12.65
N VAL A 223 16.42 -4.82 -12.57
CA VAL A 223 16.55 -3.37 -12.63
C VAL A 223 16.24 -2.88 -14.05
N ASP A 224 15.37 -1.88 -14.16
CA ASP A 224 14.81 -1.37 -15.41
C ASP A 224 15.73 -0.38 -16.15
N ARG A 225 16.52 0.40 -15.42
CA ARG A 225 17.45 1.40 -15.96
C ARG A 225 18.67 1.58 -15.05
N ASP A 226 19.65 2.35 -15.50
CA ASP A 226 20.83 2.62 -14.68
C ASP A 226 20.50 3.57 -13.50
N TYR A 227 20.93 3.20 -12.29
CA TYR A 227 20.86 4.04 -11.10
C TYR A 227 22.24 4.12 -10.44
N PRO A 228 23.12 5.03 -10.89
CA PRO A 228 24.52 5.07 -10.44
C PRO A 228 24.66 5.46 -8.96
N THR A 229 23.69 6.19 -8.42
CA THR A 229 23.65 6.76 -7.06
C THR A 229 22.78 5.95 -6.09
N LEU A 230 22.10 4.91 -6.59
CA LEU A 230 21.29 4.00 -5.79
C LEU A 230 22.10 2.74 -5.51
N MET A 231 22.42 2.50 -4.25
CA MET A 231 23.31 1.41 -3.85
C MET A 231 22.55 0.19 -3.34
N LEU A 232 23.12 -0.98 -3.61
CA LEU A 232 22.63 -2.24 -3.06
C LEU A 232 22.79 -2.30 -1.53
N SER A 233 21.79 -2.80 -0.82
CA SER A 233 21.92 -3.11 0.62
C SER A 233 22.45 -4.50 0.90
N ASP A 234 22.88 -4.74 2.14
CA ASP A 234 23.37 -6.04 2.61
C ASP A 234 22.28 -7.13 2.68
N LEU A 235 21.01 -6.71 2.69
CA LEU A 235 19.82 -7.56 2.65
C LEU A 235 19.40 -7.91 1.22
N LEU A 236 20.17 -7.49 0.23
CA LEU A 236 19.97 -7.82 -1.17
C LEU A 236 21.20 -8.50 -1.75
N TYR A 237 20.95 -9.46 -2.63
CA TYR A 237 21.95 -10.04 -3.51
C TYR A 237 21.78 -9.47 -4.91
N ARG A 238 22.90 -9.26 -5.60
CA ARG A 238 22.96 -9.11 -7.04
C ARG A 238 23.46 -10.42 -7.63
N VAL A 239 22.63 -11.05 -8.45
CA VAL A 239 22.89 -12.35 -9.04
C VAL A 239 23.30 -12.13 -10.49
N ALA A 240 24.58 -12.35 -10.80
CA ALA A 240 25.08 -12.22 -12.15
C ALA A 240 24.79 -13.51 -12.93
N VAL A 241 23.94 -13.44 -13.95
CA VAL A 241 23.58 -14.58 -14.80
C VAL A 241 24.54 -14.74 -15.98
N ASP A 242 24.71 -15.96 -16.47
CA ASP A 242 25.37 -16.22 -17.75
C ASP A 242 24.38 -15.93 -18.89
N ARG A 243 24.56 -14.76 -19.53
CA ARG A 243 23.68 -14.28 -20.61
C ARG A 243 23.73 -15.14 -21.87
N SER A 244 24.69 -16.05 -22.01
CA SER A 244 24.71 -17.03 -23.11
C SER A 244 23.73 -18.19 -22.89
N LEU A 245 23.28 -18.39 -21.64
CA LEU A 245 22.38 -19.48 -21.25
C LEU A 245 21.00 -18.98 -20.86
N VAL A 246 20.91 -17.86 -20.13
CA VAL A 246 19.65 -17.34 -19.59
C VAL A 246 19.57 -15.80 -19.56
N SER A 247 18.37 -15.25 -19.66
CA SER A 247 18.12 -13.84 -19.37
C SER A 247 17.80 -13.57 -17.90
N SER A 248 18.12 -12.37 -17.41
CA SER A 248 17.83 -11.95 -16.02
C SER A 248 16.32 -11.99 -15.74
N GLU A 249 15.52 -11.55 -16.71
CA GLU A 249 14.06 -11.46 -16.64
C GLU A 249 13.44 -12.84 -16.51
N TYR A 250 13.93 -13.80 -17.31
CA TYR A 250 13.48 -15.19 -17.23
C TYR A 250 13.83 -15.81 -15.88
N VAL A 251 15.03 -15.57 -15.36
CA VAL A 251 15.44 -16.09 -14.05
C VAL A 251 14.57 -15.49 -12.94
N ALA A 252 14.30 -14.19 -12.95
CA ALA A 252 13.39 -13.54 -11.99
C ALA A 252 11.99 -14.17 -12.02
N LEU A 253 11.43 -14.34 -13.21
CA LEU A 253 10.14 -15.01 -13.40
C LEU A 253 10.16 -16.46 -12.91
N ALA A 254 11.19 -17.23 -13.27
CA ALA A 254 11.31 -18.62 -12.86
C ALA A 254 11.42 -18.79 -11.34
N LEU A 255 12.09 -17.85 -10.66
CA LEU A 255 12.18 -17.81 -9.20
C LEU A 255 10.85 -17.43 -8.52
N SER A 256 9.93 -16.80 -9.25
CA SER A 256 8.58 -16.50 -8.76
C SER A 256 7.62 -17.70 -8.81
N THR A 257 7.99 -18.78 -9.54
CA THR A 257 7.17 -20.00 -9.64
C THR A 257 7.00 -20.70 -8.29
N ARG A 258 5.88 -21.38 -8.09
CA ARG A 258 5.60 -22.11 -6.84
C ARG A 258 6.71 -23.11 -6.49
N LYS A 259 7.22 -23.86 -7.47
CA LYS A 259 8.30 -24.83 -7.24
C LYS A 259 9.58 -24.18 -6.72
N ALA A 260 10.03 -23.07 -7.32
CA ALA A 260 11.23 -22.37 -6.87
C ALA A 260 11.01 -21.68 -5.51
N ARG A 261 9.82 -21.10 -5.31
CA ARG A 261 9.40 -20.49 -4.05
C ARG A 261 9.42 -21.49 -2.89
N ASP A 262 8.86 -22.68 -3.09
CA ASP A 262 8.85 -23.73 -2.07
C ASP A 262 10.28 -24.15 -1.68
N GLU A 263 11.18 -24.33 -2.66
CA GLU A 263 12.61 -24.62 -2.40
C GLU A 263 13.28 -23.53 -1.55
N ILE A 264 13.05 -22.25 -1.89
CA ILE A 264 13.59 -21.09 -1.17
C ILE A 264 13.02 -21.02 0.25
N GLU A 265 11.72 -21.20 0.42
CA GLU A 265 11.06 -21.12 1.72
C GLU A 265 11.44 -22.25 2.67
N ILE A 266 11.74 -23.44 2.13
CA ILE A 266 12.27 -24.57 2.91
C ILE A 266 13.71 -24.28 3.34
N ALA A 267 14.53 -23.69 2.46
CA ALA A 267 15.93 -23.38 2.76
C ALA A 267 16.11 -22.16 3.67
N ALA A 268 15.14 -21.24 3.70
CA ALA A 268 15.17 -20.03 4.49
C ALA A 268 15.25 -20.32 6.00
N LYS A 269 16.12 -19.60 6.71
CA LYS A 269 16.38 -19.76 8.14
C LYS A 269 16.23 -18.43 8.86
N GLY A 270 15.63 -18.42 10.05
CA GLY A 270 15.55 -17.23 10.88
C GLY A 270 14.75 -17.48 12.17
N ALA A 271 15.15 -16.83 13.26
CA ALA A 271 14.53 -16.99 14.58
C ALA A 271 13.13 -16.39 14.68
N SER A 272 12.79 -15.42 13.81
CA SER A 272 11.48 -14.75 13.74
C SER A 272 10.86 -14.90 12.36
N HIS A 273 9.54 -15.02 12.31
CA HIS A 273 8.76 -15.03 11.06
C HIS A 273 8.99 -13.77 10.20
N SER A 274 9.33 -12.64 10.82
CA SER A 274 9.57 -11.36 10.13
C SER A 274 10.97 -11.22 9.52
N MET A 275 11.90 -12.12 9.84
CA MET A 275 13.30 -11.99 9.43
C MET A 275 13.93 -13.36 9.13
N GLN A 276 13.47 -13.95 8.04
CA GLN A 276 14.03 -15.15 7.43
C GLN A 276 15.14 -14.75 6.45
N LYS A 277 16.23 -15.52 6.42
CA LYS A 277 17.37 -15.29 5.53
C LYS A 277 17.69 -16.51 4.68
N VAL A 278 18.14 -16.27 3.46
CA VAL A 278 18.70 -17.31 2.57
C VAL A 278 20.18 -17.02 2.34
N SER A 279 21.00 -18.08 2.30
CA SER A 279 22.42 -17.96 2.00
C SER A 279 22.66 -18.01 0.48
N GLN A 280 23.86 -17.58 0.04
CA GLN A 280 24.26 -17.77 -1.35
C GLN A 280 24.30 -19.24 -1.77
N GLY A 281 24.58 -20.16 -0.84
CA GLY A 281 24.58 -21.60 -1.09
C GLY A 281 23.17 -22.11 -1.40
N ASP A 282 22.18 -21.63 -0.64
CA ASP A 282 20.76 -21.97 -0.85
C ASP A 282 20.32 -21.50 -2.24
N ILE A 283 20.62 -20.24 -2.60
CA ILE A 283 20.30 -19.68 -3.92
C ILE A 283 20.96 -20.47 -5.06
N ARG A 284 22.25 -20.83 -4.91
CA ARG A 284 22.98 -21.66 -5.88
C ARG A 284 22.36 -23.05 -6.07
N SER A 285 21.66 -23.56 -5.06
CA SER A 285 21.01 -24.87 -5.09
C SER A 285 19.61 -24.84 -5.69
N THR A 286 18.92 -23.70 -5.62
CA THR A 286 17.57 -23.52 -6.18
C THR A 286 17.53 -23.88 -7.67
N THR A 287 16.50 -24.61 -8.07
CA THR A 287 16.36 -25.11 -9.45
C THR A 287 15.29 -24.35 -10.23
N ILE A 288 15.61 -24.04 -11.48
CA ILE A 288 14.68 -23.42 -12.43
C ILE A 288 14.60 -24.25 -13.72
N PRO A 289 13.46 -24.27 -14.43
CA PRO A 289 13.37 -24.94 -15.71
C PRO A 289 14.27 -24.23 -16.72
N LEU A 290 15.06 -24.98 -17.49
CA LEU A 290 15.91 -24.42 -18.54
C LEU A 290 15.21 -24.55 -19.90
N ARG A 291 15.08 -23.42 -20.60
CA ARG A 291 14.51 -23.32 -21.95
C ARG A 291 15.56 -22.72 -22.90
N SER A 292 15.37 -22.85 -24.21
CA SER A 292 16.19 -22.10 -25.18
C SER A 292 16.01 -20.59 -24.99
N LEU A 293 17.01 -19.79 -25.35
CA LEU A 293 16.94 -18.33 -25.19
C LEU A 293 15.70 -17.72 -25.89
N GLN A 294 15.32 -18.24 -27.06
CA GLN A 294 14.11 -17.81 -27.75
C GLN A 294 12.85 -18.11 -26.93
N ALA A 295 12.70 -19.34 -26.44
CA ALA A 295 11.55 -19.72 -25.62
C ALA A 295 11.51 -18.98 -24.28
N GLN A 296 12.67 -18.59 -23.72
CA GLN A 296 12.72 -17.71 -22.54
C GLN A 296 12.15 -16.32 -22.86
N ALA A 297 12.53 -15.74 -24.00
CA ALA A 297 11.99 -14.45 -24.44
C ALA A 297 10.48 -14.50 -24.67
N ASP A 298 9.98 -15.58 -25.29
CA ASP A 298 8.55 -15.78 -25.52
C ASP A 298 7.77 -15.84 -24.19
N VAL A 299 8.28 -16.59 -23.21
CA VAL A 299 7.70 -16.68 -21.85
C VAL A 299 7.72 -15.33 -21.13
N VAL A 300 8.82 -14.58 -21.23
CA VAL A 300 8.93 -13.23 -20.62
C VAL A 300 7.89 -12.29 -21.22
N ASN A 301 7.72 -12.31 -22.55
CA ASN A 301 6.73 -11.49 -23.24
C ASN A 301 5.29 -11.86 -22.85
N GLU A 302 4.98 -13.16 -22.76
CA GLU A 302 3.68 -13.64 -22.32
C GLU A 302 3.38 -13.22 -20.86
N ALA A 303 4.34 -13.41 -19.96
CA ALA A 303 4.22 -13.01 -18.56
C ALA A 303 4.06 -11.49 -18.39
N SER A 304 4.76 -10.71 -19.22
CA SER A 304 4.60 -9.25 -19.28
C SER A 304 3.19 -8.87 -19.72
N ALA A 305 2.65 -9.50 -20.77
CA ALA A 305 1.28 -9.24 -21.24
C ALA A 305 0.20 -9.67 -20.23
N ILE A 306 0.45 -10.72 -19.43
CA ILE A 306 -0.42 -11.10 -18.31
C ILE A 306 -0.39 -10.02 -17.22
N THR A 307 0.81 -9.54 -16.87
CA THR A 307 1.02 -8.52 -15.84
C THR A 307 0.35 -7.21 -16.22
N VAL A 308 0.57 -6.70 -17.44
CA VAL A 308 -0.05 -5.46 -17.92
C VAL A 308 -1.58 -5.53 -17.86
N ARG A 309 -2.19 -6.65 -18.24
CA ARG A 309 -3.64 -6.83 -18.18
C ARG A 309 -4.15 -6.88 -16.74
N ALA A 310 -3.44 -7.57 -15.84
CA ALA A 310 -3.81 -7.65 -14.43
C ALA A 310 -3.71 -6.27 -13.76
N ASP A 311 -2.62 -5.55 -13.99
CA ASP A 311 -2.40 -4.22 -13.43
C ASP A 311 -3.47 -3.23 -13.91
N ALA A 312 -3.86 -3.27 -15.19
CA ALA A 312 -4.95 -2.44 -15.71
C ALA A 312 -6.29 -2.69 -14.98
N MET A 313 -6.63 -3.96 -14.71
CA MET A 313 -7.86 -4.29 -13.97
C MET A 313 -7.77 -3.88 -12.50
N ILE A 314 -6.60 -4.05 -11.87
CA ILE A 314 -6.34 -3.63 -10.48
C ILE A 314 -6.45 -2.11 -10.35
N SER A 315 -5.87 -1.36 -11.29
CA SER A 315 -5.99 0.10 -11.34
C SER A 315 -7.44 0.55 -11.50
N ALA A 316 -8.21 -0.07 -12.41
CA ALA A 316 -9.63 0.25 -12.57
C ALA A 316 -10.45 -0.03 -11.30
N ALA A 317 -10.18 -1.14 -10.60
CA ALA A 317 -10.83 -1.44 -9.31
C ALA A 317 -10.47 -0.40 -8.23
N GLN A 318 -9.21 0.07 -8.21
CA GLN A 318 -8.77 1.12 -7.29
C GLN A 318 -9.48 2.46 -7.57
N GLU A 319 -9.63 2.84 -8.84
CA GLU A 319 -10.39 4.04 -9.23
C GLU A 319 -11.86 3.98 -8.74
N VAL A 320 -12.50 2.80 -8.85
CA VAL A 320 -13.85 2.59 -8.32
C VAL A 320 -13.90 2.77 -6.81
N ILE A 321 -12.92 2.24 -6.07
CA ILE A 321 -12.83 2.43 -4.61
C ILE A 321 -12.72 3.92 -4.27
N ASP A 322 -11.90 4.67 -5.00
CA ASP A 322 -11.69 6.09 -4.75
C ASP A 322 -12.97 6.90 -5.02
N LEU A 323 -13.66 6.62 -6.13
CA LEU A 323 -14.98 7.21 -6.43
C LEU A 323 -16.04 6.87 -5.37
N LEU A 324 -16.04 5.64 -4.85
CA LEU A 324 -16.95 5.22 -3.78
C LEU A 324 -16.68 5.98 -2.47
N ARG A 325 -15.40 6.22 -2.14
CA ARG A 325 -15.01 7.02 -0.97
C ARG A 325 -15.41 8.48 -1.13
N GLU A 326 -15.19 9.06 -2.29
CA GLU A 326 -15.64 10.43 -2.61
C GLU A 326 -17.15 10.56 -2.51
N ARG A 327 -17.90 9.62 -3.11
CA ARG A 327 -19.36 9.56 -3.01
C ARG A 327 -19.84 9.48 -1.56
N ARG A 328 -19.18 8.67 -0.74
CA ARG A 328 -19.50 8.52 0.69
C ARG A 328 -19.36 9.83 1.45
N GLU A 329 -18.26 10.55 1.24
CA GLU A 329 -17.99 11.84 1.88
C GLU A 329 -18.99 12.92 1.42
N ALA A 330 -19.27 12.97 0.11
CA ALA A 330 -20.25 13.89 -0.46
C ALA A 330 -21.66 13.62 0.08
N LEU A 331 -22.08 12.35 0.15
CA LEU A 331 -23.39 11.93 0.66
C LEU A 331 -23.58 12.31 2.12
N ILE A 332 -22.59 12.00 2.97
CA ILE A 332 -22.63 12.38 4.40
C ILE A 332 -22.77 13.89 4.52
N THR A 333 -21.95 14.65 3.79
CA THR A 333 -21.94 16.11 3.85
C THR A 333 -23.27 16.71 3.38
N ALA A 334 -23.80 16.23 2.26
CA ALA A 334 -25.06 16.73 1.71
C ALA A 334 -26.26 16.40 2.62
N ALA A 335 -26.30 15.19 3.21
CA ALA A 335 -27.37 14.80 4.14
C ALA A 335 -27.35 15.64 5.43
N VAL A 336 -26.18 15.89 6.04
CA VAL A 336 -26.10 16.67 7.29
C VAL A 336 -26.22 18.18 7.08
N THR A 337 -26.02 18.67 5.85
CA THR A 337 -26.26 20.08 5.49
C THR A 337 -27.67 20.34 4.97
N GLY A 338 -28.53 19.31 4.94
CA GLY A 338 -29.93 19.45 4.50
C GLY A 338 -30.11 19.57 2.97
N ARG A 339 -29.06 19.27 2.20
CA ARG A 339 -29.08 19.31 0.73
C ARG A 339 -29.66 18.05 0.09
N ILE A 340 -29.95 17.02 0.88
CA ILE A 340 -30.58 15.78 0.42
C ILE A 340 -31.77 15.48 1.34
N ASP A 341 -32.88 15.09 0.73
CA ASP A 341 -34.03 14.56 1.43
C ASP A 341 -33.74 13.11 1.89
N PRO A 342 -33.74 12.81 3.20
CA PRO A 342 -33.43 11.49 3.72
C PRO A 342 -34.48 10.42 3.37
N GLU A 343 -35.71 10.80 3.00
CA GLU A 343 -36.76 9.84 2.61
C GLU A 343 -36.63 9.42 1.14
N THR A 344 -36.30 10.35 0.26
CA THR A 344 -36.23 10.12 -1.19
C THR A 344 -34.81 9.93 -1.72
N GLY A 345 -33.78 10.36 -0.96
CA GLY A 345 -32.39 10.37 -1.39
C GLY A 345 -32.09 11.39 -2.51
N THR A 346 -33.03 12.28 -2.80
CA THR A 346 -32.93 13.27 -3.88
C THR A 346 -32.32 14.57 -3.37
N GLU A 347 -31.55 15.27 -4.22
CA GLU A 347 -31.09 16.62 -3.87
C GLU A 347 -32.29 17.55 -3.63
N CYS A 348 -32.29 18.22 -2.49
CA CYS A 348 -33.20 19.32 -2.22
C CYS A 348 -32.82 20.46 -3.17
N ILE A 349 -33.54 20.62 -4.27
CA ILE A 349 -33.40 21.81 -5.11
C ILE A 349 -33.76 23.00 -4.24
N GLU A 350 -32.79 23.88 -3.97
CA GLU A 350 -33.09 25.22 -3.42
C GLU A 350 -33.94 25.94 -4.47
N GLU A 351 -35.27 25.96 -4.26
CA GLU A 351 -36.09 26.99 -4.88
C GLU A 351 -35.56 28.34 -4.38
N GLY A 352 -35.00 29.11 -5.31
CA GLY A 352 -34.25 30.33 -5.02
C GLY A 352 -35.00 31.28 -4.11
N ALA A 353 -34.29 31.80 -3.11
CA ALA A 353 -34.70 33.00 -2.40
C ALA A 353 -34.74 34.17 -3.40
N ALA A 354 -35.95 34.54 -3.81
CA ALA A 354 -36.26 35.78 -4.51
C ALA A 354 -36.34 36.96 -3.52
#